data_AF-A0AAV2HGU7-F1
#
_entry.id   AF-A0AAV2HGU7-F1
#
_cell.length_a   1.000
_cell.length_b   1.000
_cell.length_c   1.000
_cell.angle_alpha   90.00
_cell.angle_beta   90.00
_cell.angle_gamma   90.00
#
_symmetry.space_group_name_H-M   'P 1'
#
loop_
_entity.id
_entity.type
_entity.pdbx_description
1 polymer ?
#
loop_
_entity_poly.entity_id
_entity_poly.type
_entity_poly.pdbx_seq_one_letter_code
_entity_poly.pdbx_strand_id
1 'polypeptide(L)'
;MVKECEKFAISMLSTEHLADTYQNAKVFNSSKVLKATLDFIINNFESCKDNETILKLDDFEVLAIVDSHELKVSTEDFVIEAILKW
;
A
#
# COMPACT_ATOMS: atom_id res chain seq x y z
N MET A 1 9.77 22.68 1.51
CA MET A 1 10.23 21.79 0.42
C MET A 1 9.72 20.37 0.62
N VAL A 2 10.10 19.66 1.69
CA VAL A 2 9.64 18.27 1.98
C VAL A 2 8.11 18.09 1.89
N LYS A 3 7.32 19.00 2.50
CA LYS A 3 5.84 18.93 2.46
C LYS A 3 5.24 18.97 1.05
N GLU A 4 5.86 19.69 0.12
CA GLU A 4 5.38 19.77 -1.27
C GLU A 4 5.78 18.51 -2.06
N CYS A 5 6.95 17.94 -1.78
CA CYS A 5 7.33 16.62 -2.31
C CYS A 5 6.38 15.52 -1.84
N GLU A 6 6.02 15.50 -0.55
CA GLU A 6 5.04 14.55 -0.02
C GLU A 6 3.67 14.69 -0.69
N LYS A 7 3.19 15.94 -0.87
CA LYS A 7 1.93 16.19 -1.58
C LYS A 7 2.00 15.70 -3.04
N PHE A 8 3.11 15.96 -3.72
CA PHE A 8 3.31 15.52 -5.09
C PHE A 8 3.31 13.99 -5.19
N ALA A 9 4.07 13.31 -4.32
CA ALA A 9 4.11 11.85 -4.26
C ALA A 9 2.71 11.26 -4.01
N ILE A 10 1.95 11.84 -3.07
CA ILE A 10 0.58 11.40 -2.79
C ILE A 10 -0.35 11.65 -3.99
N SER A 11 -0.20 12.79 -4.69
CA SER A 11 -1.02 13.09 -5.87
C SER A 11 -0.74 12.18 -7.07
N MET A 12 0.43 11.52 -7.09
CA MET A 12 0.84 10.59 -8.13
C MET A 12 0.54 9.12 -7.78
N LEU A 13 -0.06 8.84 -6.61
CA LEU A 13 -0.41 7.48 -6.21
C LEU A 13 -1.36 6.82 -7.22
N SER A 14 -0.88 5.74 -7.81
CA SER A 14 -1.60 4.86 -8.72
C SER A 14 -1.04 3.45 -8.57
N THR A 15 -1.72 2.45 -9.12
CA THR A 15 -1.19 1.07 -9.16
C THR A 15 0.14 0.99 -9.92
N GLU A 16 0.33 1.82 -10.96
CA GLU A 16 1.56 1.92 -11.75
C GLU A 16 2.73 2.49 -10.93
N HIS A 17 2.49 3.53 -10.12
CA HIS A 17 3.52 4.20 -9.33
C HIS A 17 3.61 3.72 -7.88
N LEU A 18 2.85 2.68 -7.51
CA LEU A 18 2.74 2.21 -6.13
C LEU A 18 4.10 1.78 -5.56
N ALA A 19 4.84 0.98 -6.32
CA ALA A 19 6.14 0.45 -5.92
C ALA A 19 7.15 1.55 -5.64
N ASP A 20 7.31 2.47 -6.59
CA ASP A 20 8.24 3.59 -6.46
C ASP A 20 7.83 4.51 -5.31
N THR A 21 6.53 4.78 -5.17
CA THR A 21 6.03 5.66 -4.10
C THR A 21 6.26 5.04 -2.73
N TYR A 22 5.96 3.74 -2.56
CA TYR A 22 6.20 3.00 -1.32
C TYR A 22 7.70 2.96 -0.96
N GLN A 23 8.54 2.56 -1.91
CA GLN A 23 9.99 2.44 -1.69
C GLN A 23 10.62 3.79 -1.33
N ASN A 24 10.28 4.84 -2.07
CA ASN A 24 10.75 6.19 -1.75
C ASN A 24 10.28 6.62 -0.36
N ALA A 25 9.04 6.31 0.03
CA ALA A 25 8.53 6.66 1.34
C ALA A 25 9.29 5.92 2.48
N LYS A 26 9.66 4.65 2.30
CA LYS A 26 10.54 3.92 3.24
C LYS A 26 11.94 4.55 3.30
N VAL A 27 12.58 4.78 2.14
CA VAL A 27 13.95 5.35 2.06
C VAL A 27 14.03 6.73 2.71
N PHE A 28 13.04 7.59 2.48
CA PHE A 28 13.00 8.94 3.07
C PHE A 28 12.31 8.98 4.44
N ASN A 29 11.89 7.83 4.98
CA ASN A 29 11.17 7.71 6.25
C ASN A 29 9.95 8.66 6.35
N SER A 30 9.22 8.84 5.25
CA SER A 30 8.01 9.68 5.23
C SER A 30 6.79 8.87 5.67
N SER A 31 6.48 8.94 6.96
CA SER A 31 5.29 8.30 7.53
C SER A 31 3.99 8.75 6.89
N LYS A 32 3.93 10.00 6.42
CA LYS A 32 2.75 10.56 5.74
C LYS A 32 2.50 9.89 4.39
N VAL A 33 3.55 9.73 3.58
CA VAL A 33 3.42 9.08 2.26
C VAL A 33 3.20 7.58 2.46
N LEU A 34 3.90 6.94 3.39
CA LEU A 34 3.66 5.53 3.74
C LEU A 34 2.21 5.28 4.12
N LYS A 35 1.64 6.10 5.00
CA LYS A 35 0.23 5.98 5.37
C LYS A 35 -0.69 6.12 4.16
N ALA A 36 -0.49 7.14 3.33
CA ALA A 36 -1.31 7.33 2.13
C ALA A 36 -1.21 6.16 1.15
N THR A 37 -0.03 5.55 1.03
CA THR A 37 0.19 4.34 0.23
C THR A 37 -0.55 3.14 0.79
N LEU A 38 -0.51 2.90 2.10
CA LEU A 38 -1.26 1.82 2.74
C LEU A 38 -2.77 2.03 2.62
N ASP A 39 -3.25 3.25 2.86
CA ASP A 39 -4.66 3.61 2.68
C ASP A 39 -5.10 3.39 1.21
N PHE A 40 -4.22 3.68 0.24
CA PHE A 40 -4.46 3.40 -1.17
C PHE A 40 -4.58 1.89 -1.44
N ILE A 41 -3.70 1.07 -0.87
CA ILE A 41 -3.74 -0.40 -0.99
C ILE A 41 -5.05 -0.94 -0.40
N ILE A 42 -5.41 -0.52 0.82
CA ILE A 42 -6.66 -0.94 1.51
C ILE A 42 -7.88 -0.65 0.62
N ASN A 43 -7.93 0.51 -0.01
CA ASN A 43 -9.04 0.94 -0.86
C ASN A 43 -9.06 0.29 -2.25
N ASN A 44 -7.96 -0.30 -2.71
CA ASN A 44 -7.79 -0.86 -4.05
C ASN A 44 -7.17 -2.26 -4.01
N PHE A 45 -7.43 -3.02 -2.94
CA PHE A 45 -6.66 -4.21 -2.58
C PHE A 45 -6.65 -5.25 -3.71
N GLU A 46 -7.81 -5.54 -4.29
CA GLU A 46 -7.91 -6.49 -5.40
C GLU A 46 -7.09 -6.10 -6.62
N SER A 47 -7.00 -4.80 -6.91
CA SER A 47 -6.17 -4.28 -8.01
C SER A 47 -4.69 -4.26 -7.66
N CYS A 48 -4.35 -4.27 -6.37
CA CYS A 48 -2.99 -4.23 -5.87
C CYS A 48 -2.43 -5.62 -5.53
N LYS A 49 -3.26 -6.65 -5.34
CA LYS A 49 -2.85 -7.95 -4.77
C LYS A 49 -1.73 -8.67 -5.53
N ASP A 50 -1.64 -8.45 -6.85
CA ASP A 50 -0.61 -9.04 -7.70
C ASP A 50 0.57 -8.07 -7.97
N ASN A 51 0.56 -6.90 -7.33
CA ASN A 51 1.67 -5.95 -7.40
C ASN A 51 2.82 -6.42 -6.49
N GLU A 52 4.04 -6.43 -7.00
CA GLU A 52 5.23 -6.82 -6.24
C GLU A 52 5.44 -6.01 -4.95
N THR A 53 4.84 -4.82 -4.84
CA THR A 53 4.89 -4.00 -3.64
C THR A 53 4.24 -4.70 -2.45
N ILE A 54 3.14 -5.43 -2.66
CA ILE A 54 2.47 -6.20 -1.60
C ILE A 54 3.44 -7.24 -1.02
N LEU A 55 4.19 -7.93 -1.88
CA LEU A 55 5.18 -8.94 -1.49
C LEU A 55 6.37 -8.36 -0.70
N LYS A 56 6.57 -7.03 -0.76
CA LYS A 56 7.67 -6.32 -0.08
C LYS A 56 7.24 -5.66 1.23
N LEU A 57 5.96 -5.76 1.60
CA LEU A 57 5.45 -5.25 2.87
C LEU A 57 6.03 -6.07 4.03
N ASP A 58 6.31 -5.38 5.13
CA ASP A 58 6.65 -6.06 6.39
C ASP A 58 5.41 -6.65 7.07
N ASP A 59 5.63 -7.50 8.07
CA ASP A 59 4.59 -8.22 8.81
C ASP A 59 3.59 -7.28 9.48
N PHE A 60 4.06 -6.15 10.01
CA PHE A 60 3.19 -5.12 10.62
C PHE A 60 2.33 -4.41 9.58
N GLU A 61 2.89 -4.10 8.41
CA GLU A 61 2.16 -3.47 7.31
C GLU A 61 1.11 -4.39 6.71
N VAL A 62 1.44 -5.67 6.49
CA VAL A 62 0.45 -6.67 6.04
C VAL A 62 -0.65 -6.82 7.07
N LEU A 63 -0.31 -6.94 8.36
CA LEU A 63 -1.29 -7.02 9.43
C LEU A 63 -2.21 -5.80 9.44
N ALA A 64 -1.67 -4.59 9.27
CA ALA A 64 -2.44 -3.35 9.23
C ALA A 64 -3.44 -3.29 8.06
N ILE A 65 -3.12 -3.92 6.93
CA ILE A 65 -4.03 -3.99 5.78
C ILE A 65 -5.14 -5.01 6.04
N VAL A 66 -4.80 -6.22 6.48
CA VAL A 66 -5.77 -7.32 6.64
C VAL A 66 -6.70 -7.11 7.84
N ASP A 67 -6.23 -6.43 8.89
CA ASP A 67 -7.02 -6.08 10.07
C ASP A 67 -7.88 -4.80 9.85
N SER A 68 -7.72 -4.13 8.70
CA SER A 68 -8.47 -2.91 8.40
C SER A 68 -9.94 -3.19 8.12
N HIS A 69 -10.82 -2.57 8.90
CA HIS A 69 -12.27 -2.55 8.62
C HIS A 69 -12.63 -1.80 7.32
N GLU A 70 -11.70 -1.04 6.75
CA GLU A 70 -11.88 -0.31 5.49
C GLU A 70 -11.39 -1.09 4.27
N LEU A 71 -10.87 -2.30 4.46
CA LEU A 71 -10.34 -3.15 3.39
C LEU A 71 -11.42 -3.47 2.35
N LYS A 72 -11.22 -3.00 1.12
CA LYS A 72 -12.17 -3.21 0.02
C LYS A 72 -11.82 -4.46 -0.76
N VAL A 73 -12.56 -5.53 -0.47
CA VAL A 73 -12.51 -6.82 -1.17
C VAL A 73 -13.92 -7.34 -1.40
N SER A 74 -14.10 -8.10 -2.48
CA SER A 74 -15.36 -8.75 -2.83
C SER A 74 -15.61 -10.01 -2.01
N THR A 75 -14.56 -10.75 -1.65
CA THR A 75 -14.61 -11.96 -0.82
C THR A 75 -13.38 -12.07 0.08
N GLU A 76 -13.52 -12.84 1.16
CA GLU A 76 -12.38 -13.18 2.04
C GLU A 76 -11.34 -14.04 1.33
N ASP A 77 -11.73 -14.81 0.31
CA ASP A 77 -10.81 -15.65 -0.48
C ASP A 77 -9.68 -14.81 -1.10
N PHE A 78 -9.97 -13.59 -1.57
CA PHE A 78 -8.94 -12.69 -2.10
C PHE A 78 -7.88 -12.31 -1.07
N VAL A 79 -8.29 -12.15 0.19
CA VAL A 79 -7.38 -11.82 1.29
C VAL A 79 -6.50 -13.04 1.60
N ILE A 80 -7.10 -14.23 1.67
CA ILE A 80 -6.38 -15.48 1.91
C ILE A 80 -5.37 -15.74 0.78
N GLU A 81 -5.76 -15.58 -0.47
CA GLU A 81 -4.87 -15.74 -1.63
C GLU A 81 -3.69 -14.77 -1.60
N ALA A 82 -3.93 -13.51 -1.23
CA ALA A 82 -2.88 -12.50 -1.12
C ALA A 82 -1.90 -12.84 0.02
N ILE A 83 -2.40 -13.28 1.18
CA ILE A 83 -1.58 -13.71 2.31
C ILE A 83 -0.75 -14.95 1.95
N LEU A 84 -1.30 -15.90 1.19
CA LEU A 84 -0.56 -17.10 0.76
C LEU A 84 0.54 -16.80 -0.26
N LYS A 85 0.42 -15.70 -1.01
CA LYS A 85 1.41 -15.24 -1.99
C LYS A 85 2.53 -14.41 -1.36
N TRP A 86 2.18 -13.57 -0.39
CA TRP A 86 3.13 -12.82 0.43
C TRP A 86 4.02 -13.77 1.23
#